data_AF-A0A382CM66-F1
#
_entry.id   AF-A0A382CM66-F1
#
_cell.length_a   1.000
_cell.length_b   1.000
_cell.length_c   1.000
_cell.angle_alpha   90.00
_cell.angle_beta   90.00
_cell.angle_gamma   90.00
#
_symmetry.space_group_name_H-M   'P 1'
#
loop_
_entity.id
_entity.type
_entity.pdbx_description
1 polymer ?
#
loop_
_entity_poly.entity_id
_entity_poly.type
_entity_poly.pdbx_seq_one_letter_code
_entity_poly.pdbx_strand_id
1 'polypeptide(L)'
;IFKDERVKRVNSKLIDYGTIKETNSHIDALIKLAGNYSDDFEETKIPSTKFIIDDSSKMGLKQLADLLSKNEKIEDLQNLIYDIAKKNQTQPKDFFKILYQILLSTNRGPKIGPLIEDIGKKKVADTIYRYV
;
A
#
# COMPACT_ATOMS: atom_id res chain seq x y z
N ILE A 1 4.88 8.90 -9.18
CA ILE A 1 4.82 7.44 -9.44
C ILE A 1 4.38 7.26 -10.90
N PHE A 2 5.18 6.54 -11.70
CA PHE A 2 5.06 6.30 -13.16
C PHE A 2 4.81 7.55 -14.03
N LYS A 3 5.88 8.15 -14.57
CA LYS A 3 5.77 9.19 -15.62
C LYS A 3 5.61 8.58 -17.01
N ASP A 4 6.33 7.49 -17.29
CA ASP A 4 6.22 6.76 -18.55
C ASP A 4 5.10 5.70 -18.54
N GLU A 5 4.35 5.62 -19.65
CA GLU A 5 3.21 4.70 -19.86
C GLU A 5 2.14 4.74 -18.75
N ARG A 6 1.98 5.87 -18.04
CA ARG A 6 1.08 6.03 -16.88
C ARG A 6 -0.31 5.45 -17.13
N VAL A 7 -0.96 5.84 -18.23
CA VAL A 7 -2.33 5.41 -18.57
C VAL A 7 -2.42 3.88 -18.65
N LYS A 8 -1.52 3.26 -19.42
CA LYS A 8 -1.48 1.81 -19.62
C LYS A 8 -1.22 1.06 -18.30
N ARG A 9 -0.27 1.52 -17.49
CA ARG A 9 0.09 0.88 -16.22
C ARG A 9 -1.03 1.00 -15.19
N VAL A 10 -1.63 2.18 -15.07
CA VAL A 10 -2.75 2.41 -14.15
C VAL A 10 -3.97 1.60 -14.58
N ASN A 11 -4.31 1.58 -15.88
CA ASN A 11 -5.39 0.74 -16.39
C ASN A 11 -5.21 -0.74 -16.04
N SER A 12 -4.02 -1.29 -16.27
CA SER A 12 -3.70 -2.67 -15.88
C SER A 12 -3.98 -2.90 -14.39
N LYS A 13 -3.55 -1.99 -13.53
CA LYS A 13 -3.77 -2.11 -12.08
C LYS A 13 -5.22 -1.95 -11.67
N LEU A 14 -5.97 -1.07 -12.31
CA LEU A 14 -7.41 -0.92 -12.05
C LEU A 14 -8.17 -2.20 -12.41
N ILE A 15 -7.77 -2.91 -13.46
CA ILE A 15 -8.32 -4.22 -13.81
C ILE A 15 -7.86 -5.29 -12.81
N ASP A 16 -6.55 -5.37 -12.53
CA ASP A 16 -5.97 -6.36 -11.59
C ASP A 16 -6.61 -6.28 -10.20
N TYR A 17 -6.97 -5.07 -9.77
CA TYR A 17 -7.63 -4.82 -8.49
C TYR A 17 -9.16 -4.91 -8.55
N GLY A 18 -9.74 -5.17 -9.73
CA GLY A 18 -11.17 -5.30 -9.94
C GLY A 18 -11.96 -3.99 -9.80
N THR A 19 -11.28 -2.83 -9.92
CA THR A 19 -11.92 -1.51 -9.85
C THR A 19 -12.73 -1.22 -11.11
N ILE A 20 -12.24 -1.68 -12.27
CA ILE A 20 -12.92 -1.58 -13.57
C ILE A 20 -12.89 -2.95 -14.26
N LYS A 21 -13.86 -3.22 -15.13
CA LYS A 21 -13.90 -4.44 -15.94
C LYS A 21 -13.19 -4.31 -17.28
N GLU A 22 -13.21 -3.11 -17.85
CA GLU A 22 -12.61 -2.80 -19.15
C GLU A 22 -12.12 -1.35 -19.17
N THR A 23 -11.19 -1.07 -20.07
CA THR A 23 -10.65 0.28 -20.30
C THR A 23 -11.45 0.99 -21.37
N ASN A 24 -11.65 2.30 -21.24
CA ASN A 24 -12.26 3.13 -22.28
C ASN A 24 -11.66 4.54 -22.28
N SER A 25 -11.99 5.34 -23.30
CA SER A 25 -11.45 6.69 -23.49
C SER A 25 -11.76 7.64 -22.33
N HIS A 26 -12.88 7.43 -21.62
CA HIS A 26 -13.24 8.22 -20.46
C HIS A 26 -12.33 7.93 -19.26
N ILE A 27 -12.05 6.65 -19.00
CA ILE A 27 -11.11 6.22 -17.95
C ILE A 27 -9.70 6.74 -18.23
N ASP A 28 -9.24 6.67 -19.49
CA ASP A 28 -7.93 7.21 -19.88
C ASP A 28 -7.83 8.72 -19.61
N ALA A 29 -8.91 9.46 -19.88
CA ALA A 29 -8.96 10.90 -19.59
C ALA A 29 -8.89 11.17 -18.09
N LEU A 30 -9.62 10.40 -17.27
CA LEU A 30 -9.58 10.52 -15.80
C LEU A 30 -8.17 10.24 -15.25
N ILE A 31 -7.49 9.20 -15.76
CA ILE A 31 -6.12 8.87 -15.35
C ILE A 31 -5.16 10.01 -15.69
N LYS A 32 -5.29 10.62 -16.87
CA LYS A 32 -4.46 11.78 -17.25
C LYS A 32 -4.70 12.97 -16.35
N LEU A 33 -5.97 13.31 -16.07
CA LEU A 33 -6.32 14.43 -15.19
C LEU A 33 -5.80 14.22 -13.76
N ALA A 34 -6.04 13.05 -13.17
CA ALA A 34 -5.53 12.71 -11.84
C ALA A 34 -3.99 12.68 -11.81
N GLY A 35 -3.39 12.20 -12.90
CA GLY A 35 -1.95 12.20 -13.08
C GLY A 35 -1.35 13.61 -13.08
N ASN A 36 -1.93 14.53 -13.85
CA ASN A 36 -1.48 15.93 -13.92
C ASN A 36 -1.62 16.60 -12.55
N TYR A 37 -2.78 16.43 -11.90
CA TYR A 37 -2.99 16.92 -10.55
C TYR A 37 -1.93 16.39 -9.55
N SER A 38 -1.62 15.10 -9.60
CA SER A 38 -0.59 14.52 -8.74
C SER A 38 0.83 15.01 -9.06
N ASP A 39 1.12 15.42 -10.30
CA ASP A 39 2.42 15.99 -10.67
C ASP A 39 2.51 17.47 -10.23
N ASP A 40 1.39 18.20 -10.24
CA ASP A 40 1.30 19.60 -9.80
C ASP A 40 1.34 19.74 -8.26
N PHE A 41 0.91 18.70 -7.52
CA PHE A 41 0.87 18.69 -6.06
C PHE A 41 1.76 17.57 -5.49
N GLU A 42 3.04 17.86 -5.23
CA GLU A 42 3.98 16.90 -4.62
C GLU A 42 3.60 16.49 -3.17
N GLU A 43 2.85 17.33 -2.47
CA GLU A 43 2.44 17.12 -1.07
C GLU A 43 0.93 16.91 -0.91
N THR A 44 0.38 15.83 -1.47
CA THR A 44 -0.79 15.25 -0.80
C THR A 44 -0.29 14.48 0.41
N LYS A 45 -0.10 15.17 1.53
CA LYS A 45 0.07 14.52 2.84
C LYS A 45 -1.12 13.59 3.01
N ILE A 46 -0.88 12.28 2.93
CA ILE A 46 -1.89 11.27 3.29
C ILE A 46 -2.38 11.71 4.67
N PRO A 47 -3.68 12.04 4.83
CA PRO A 47 -4.19 12.40 6.13
C PRO A 47 -3.80 11.28 7.08
N SER A 48 -2.97 11.59 8.07
CA SER A 48 -2.58 10.63 9.09
C SER A 48 -3.87 10.27 9.81
N THR A 49 -4.47 9.15 9.43
CA THR A 49 -5.69 8.67 10.03
C THR A 49 -5.39 8.53 11.52
N LYS A 50 -6.10 9.25 12.39
CA LYS A 50 -5.94 9.12 13.84
C LYS A 50 -6.61 7.81 14.26
N PHE A 51 -5.90 6.69 14.14
CA PHE A 51 -6.30 5.41 14.71
C PHE A 51 -5.28 4.98 15.76
N ILE A 52 -5.77 4.28 16.77
CA ILE A 52 -4.94 3.78 17.86
C ILE A 52 -4.30 2.47 17.38
N ILE A 53 -2.98 2.41 17.46
CA ILE A 53 -2.19 1.20 17.22
C ILE A 53 -1.71 0.72 18.58
N ASP A 54 -2.13 -0.46 19.00
CA ASP A 54 -1.67 -1.10 20.23
C ASP A 54 -0.19 -1.53 20.12
N ASP A 55 0.45 -1.81 21.26
CA ASP A 55 1.88 -2.11 21.30
C ASP A 55 2.25 -3.40 20.55
N SER A 56 1.39 -4.41 20.58
CA SER A 56 1.59 -5.65 19.83
C SER A 56 1.58 -5.40 18.32
N SER A 57 0.62 -4.60 17.84
CA SER A 57 0.55 -4.17 16.45
C SER A 57 1.76 -3.32 16.06
N LYS A 58 2.24 -2.42 16.92
CA LYS A 58 3.46 -1.62 16.67
C LYS A 58 4.70 -2.50 16.54
N MET A 59 4.85 -3.52 17.39
CA MET A 59 5.96 -4.47 17.28
C MET A 59 5.93 -5.22 15.95
N GLY A 60 4.76 -5.70 15.53
CA GLY A 60 4.58 -6.35 14.23
C GLY A 60 4.88 -5.41 13.06
N LEU A 61 4.42 -4.16 13.12
CA LEU A 61 4.69 -3.15 12.10
C LEU A 61 6.19 -2.84 11.99
N LYS A 62 6.88 -2.68 13.11
CA LYS A 62 8.33 -2.46 13.13
C LYS A 62 9.08 -3.63 12.51
N GLN A 63 8.72 -4.87 12.88
CA GLN A 63 9.30 -6.07 12.30
C GLN A 63 9.09 -6.14 10.78
N LEU A 64 7.90 -5.77 10.30
CA LEU A 64 7.61 -5.72 8.87
C LEU A 64 8.44 -4.64 8.17
N ALA A 65 8.55 -3.43 8.74
CA ALA A 65 9.34 -2.34 8.18
C ALA A 65 10.83 -2.72 8.08
N ASP A 66 11.39 -3.36 9.11
CA ASP A 66 12.77 -3.85 9.12
C ASP A 66 13.04 -4.91 8.04
N LEU A 67 12.05 -5.74 7.70
CA LEU A 67 12.18 -6.73 6.62
C LEU A 67 12.03 -6.08 5.24
N LEU A 68 11.12 -5.12 5.10
CA LEU A 68 10.88 -4.41 3.83
C LEU A 68 11.99 -3.41 3.48
N SER A 69 12.73 -2.90 4.47
CA SER A 69 13.87 -2.00 4.26
C SER A 69 15.09 -2.74 3.70
N LYS A 70 15.21 -4.05 3.95
CA LYS A 70 16.24 -4.91 3.35
C LYS A 70 16.00 -5.08 1.86
N ASN A 71 17.10 -5.13 1.10
CA ASN A 71 17.05 -5.32 -0.35
C ASN A 71 16.90 -6.80 -0.74
N GLU A 72 16.12 -7.55 0.03
CA GLU A 72 15.95 -9.00 -0.12
C GLU A 72 14.69 -9.32 -0.94
N LYS A 73 14.77 -10.41 -1.70
CA LYS A 73 13.60 -10.98 -2.36
C LYS A 73 12.74 -11.64 -1.30
N ILE A 74 11.46 -11.25 -1.25
CA ILE A 74 10.45 -11.86 -0.38
C ILE A 74 9.52 -12.57 -1.35
N GLU A 75 9.51 -13.90 -1.32
CA GLU A 75 8.73 -14.71 -2.28
C GLU A 75 7.23 -14.61 -2.02
N ASP A 76 6.83 -14.63 -0.75
CA ASP A 76 5.42 -14.53 -0.35
C ASP A 76 5.24 -13.48 0.74
N LEU A 77 5.14 -12.23 0.29
CA LEU A 77 4.93 -11.11 1.20
C LEU A 77 3.57 -11.18 1.91
N GLN A 78 2.57 -11.81 1.28
CA GLN A 78 1.24 -11.94 1.88
C GLN A 78 1.27 -12.85 3.10
N ASN A 79 1.92 -14.02 2.98
CA ASN A 79 2.08 -14.95 4.09
C ASN A 79 3.05 -14.43 5.15
N LEU A 80 4.12 -13.72 4.77
CA LEU A 80 5.02 -13.08 5.72
C LEU A 80 4.27 -12.12 6.65
N ILE A 81 3.39 -11.27 6.10
CA ILE A 81 2.58 -10.33 6.88
C ILE A 81 1.62 -11.06 7.81
N TYR A 82 1.02 -12.16 7.34
CA TYR A 82 0.15 -13.00 8.15
C TYR A 82 0.89 -13.62 9.35
N ASP A 83 2.10 -14.14 9.12
CA ASP A 83 2.91 -14.76 10.16
C ASP A 83 3.42 -13.74 11.19
N ILE A 84 3.79 -12.54 10.75
CA ILE A 84 4.17 -11.44 11.65
C ILE A 84 3.02 -11.07 12.57
N ALA A 85 1.80 -10.95 12.03
CA ALA A 85 0.62 -10.66 12.84
C ALA A 85 0.43 -11.72 13.94
N LYS A 86 0.47 -13.01 13.56
CA LYS A 86 0.33 -14.12 14.51
C LYS A 86 1.42 -14.13 15.58
N LYS A 87 2.69 -13.95 15.19
CA LYS A 87 3.84 -13.94 16.12
C LYS A 87 3.73 -12.83 17.17
N ASN A 88 3.17 -11.69 16.77
CA ASN A 88 2.94 -10.55 17.66
C ASN A 88 1.53 -10.57 18.28
N GLN A 89 0.86 -11.73 18.35
CA GLN A 89 -0.45 -11.89 19.00
C GLN A 89 -1.54 -10.93 18.48
N THR A 90 -1.39 -10.45 17.25
CA THR A 90 -2.33 -9.55 16.59
C THR A 90 -3.19 -10.36 15.64
N GLN A 91 -4.50 -10.13 15.60
CA GLN A 91 -5.35 -10.81 14.64
C GLN A 91 -4.92 -10.40 13.22
N PRO A 92 -4.63 -11.35 12.30
CA PRO A 92 -4.17 -10.99 10.95
C PRO A 92 -5.09 -10.01 10.23
N LYS A 93 -6.41 -10.17 10.40
CA LYS A 93 -7.42 -9.26 9.84
C LYS A 93 -7.23 -7.82 10.27
N ASP A 94 -6.95 -7.60 11.56
CA ASP A 94 -6.75 -6.26 12.12
C ASP A 94 -5.39 -5.69 11.68
N PHE A 95 -4.36 -6.54 11.61
CA PHE A 95 -3.06 -6.14 11.10
C PHE A 95 -3.12 -5.70 9.62
N PHE A 96 -3.85 -6.43 8.77
CA PHE A 96 -4.10 -5.99 7.39
C PHE A 96 -4.87 -4.67 7.33
N LYS A 97 -5.87 -4.49 8.20
CA LYS A 97 -6.64 -3.24 8.28
C LYS A 97 -5.74 -2.05 8.63
N ILE A 98 -4.84 -2.22 9.60
CA ILE A 98 -3.83 -1.21 9.98
C ILE A 98 -2.97 -0.85 8.76
N LEU A 99 -2.48 -1.84 8.01
CA LEU A 99 -1.69 -1.58 6.79
C LEU A 99 -2.48 -0.82 5.73
N TYR A 100 -3.75 -1.13 5.51
CA TYR A 100 -4.61 -0.34 4.60
C TYR A 100 -4.82 1.08 5.10
N GLN A 101 -4.96 1.28 6.41
CA GLN A 101 -5.12 2.63 6.99
C GLN A 101 -3.85 3.47 6.85
N ILE A 102 -2.66 2.85 6.97
CA ILE A 102 -1.36 3.51 6.77
C ILE A 102 -1.15 3.87 5.30
N LEU A 103 -1.42 2.93 4.38
CA LEU A 103 -1.03 3.05 2.97
C LEU A 103 -2.09 3.74 2.09
N LEU A 104 -3.37 3.54 2.40
CA LEU A 104 -4.50 3.98 1.56
C LEU A 104 -5.50 4.88 2.31
N SER A 105 -5.34 5.08 3.63
CA SER A 105 -6.36 5.72 4.48
C SER A 105 -7.74 5.04 4.41
N THR A 106 -7.78 3.73 4.16
CA THR A 106 -9.01 2.93 4.11
C THR A 106 -8.93 1.71 5.03
N ASN A 107 -10.07 1.06 5.29
CA ASN A 107 -10.11 -0.15 6.13
C ASN A 107 -9.88 -1.46 5.33
N ARG A 108 -9.91 -1.40 4.00
CA ARG A 108 -9.85 -2.56 3.09
C ARG A 108 -9.25 -2.12 1.75
N GLY A 109 -8.66 -3.06 1.03
CA GLY A 109 -8.05 -2.82 -0.28
C GLY A 109 -7.79 -4.11 -1.05
N PRO A 110 -7.06 -4.02 -2.19
CA PRO A 110 -6.58 -5.18 -2.92
C PRO A 110 -5.58 -5.97 -2.06
N LYS A 111 -5.16 -7.17 -2.51
CA LYS A 111 -4.17 -7.98 -1.79
C LYS A 111 -2.94 -7.12 -1.42
N ILE A 112 -2.61 -7.09 -0.12
CA ILE A 112 -1.58 -6.18 0.41
C ILE A 112 -0.18 -6.49 -0.13
N GLY A 113 0.15 -7.77 -0.36
CA GLY A 113 1.47 -8.17 -0.86
C GLY A 113 1.80 -7.51 -2.20
N PRO A 114 1.03 -7.77 -3.28
CA PRO A 114 1.19 -7.10 -4.57
C PRO A 114 1.12 -5.57 -4.48
N LEU A 115 0.25 -5.02 -3.63
CA LEU A 115 0.15 -3.58 -3.43
C LEU A 115 1.48 -2.99 -2.89
N ILE A 116 2.11 -3.63 -1.91
CA ILE A 116 3.39 -3.18 -1.36
C ILE A 116 4.50 -3.26 -2.42
N GLU A 117 4.48 -4.28 -3.28
CA GLU A 117 5.41 -4.37 -4.40
C GLU A 117 5.22 -3.24 -5.41
N ASP A 118 3.96 -2.92 -5.74
CA ASP A 118 3.60 -1.85 -6.67
C ASP A 118 3.97 -0.45 -6.14
N ILE A 119 3.84 -0.22 -4.83
CA ILE A 119 4.27 1.02 -4.16
C ILE A 119 5.80 1.07 -4.02
N GLY A 120 6.43 -0.07 -3.78
CA GLY A 120 7.85 -0.24 -3.50
C GLY A 120 8.13 -0.48 -2.01
N LYS A 121 8.80 -1.61 -1.71
CA LYS A 121 9.05 -2.08 -0.33
C LYS A 121 9.71 -1.04 0.58
N LYS A 122 10.76 -0.37 0.10
CA LYS A 122 11.47 0.68 0.87
C LYS A 122 10.56 1.85 1.21
N LYS A 123 9.77 2.33 0.25
CA LYS A 123 8.82 3.43 0.48
C LYS A 123 7.75 3.03 1.52
N VAL A 124 7.28 1.79 1.47
CA VAL A 124 6.35 1.25 2.47
C VAL A 124 7.01 1.17 3.84
N ALA A 125 8.26 0.70 3.95
CA ALA A 125 9.01 0.67 5.20
C ALA A 125 9.12 2.08 5.82
N ASP A 126 9.55 3.07 5.03
CA ASP A 126 9.65 4.48 5.48
C ASP A 126 8.31 5.04 5.94
N THR A 127 7.22 4.63 5.30
CA THR A 127 5.87 5.05 5.69
C THR A 127 5.47 4.41 7.01
N ILE A 128 5.74 3.12 7.21
CA ILE A 128 5.44 2.40 8.45
C ILE A 128 6.24 2.96 9.62
N TYR A 129 7.53 3.28 9.44
CA TYR A 129 8.38 3.86 10.49
C TYR A 129 7.86 5.19 11.07
N ARG A 130 6.98 5.91 10.37
CA ARG A 130 6.37 7.14 10.90
C ARG A 130 5.27 6.87 11.93
N TYR A 131 4.83 5.62 12.08
CA TYR A 131 3.75 5.20 12.97
C TYR A 131 4.22 4.30 14.13
N VAL A 132 5.51 3.97 14.20
CA VAL A 132 6.12 3.08 15.21
C VAL A 132 7.34 3.68 15.89
#